data_AF-A0A940AFK6-F1
#
_entry.id   AF-A0A940AFK6-F1
#
_cell.length_a   1.000
_cell.length_b   1.000
_cell.length_c   1.000
_cell.angle_alpha   90.00
_cell.angle_beta   90.00
_cell.angle_gamma   90.00
#
_symmetry.space_group_name_H-M   'P 1'
#
loop_
_entity.id
_entity.type
_entity.pdbx_description
1 polymer ?
#
loop_
_entity_poly.entity_id
_entity_poly.type
_entity_poly.pdbx_seq_one_letter_code
_entity_poly.pdbx_strand_id
1 'polypeptide(L)'
;VPVCLSGLSESGMIMMPLQKDEISKKKMSRGDKKRDKLIEAARQGNEEALETLTLDDIDMYSTISRKIKKSDVYTIVDTYFMPYGVETDQYSVLAEIASLKEVTNTVSGEAVYQMLLMCNGIPIDICINKKDLFGEPEVGRRFKGSVWLQGWLDWLS
;
A
#
# COMPACT_ATOMS: atom_id res chain seq x y z
N VAL A 1 7.82 17.66 2.83
CA VAL A 1 7.55 17.13 4.19
C VAL A 1 7.66 15.61 4.12
N PRO A 2 8.78 15.01 4.54
CA PRO A 2 8.87 13.55 4.63
C PRO A 2 7.98 13.07 5.77
N VAL A 3 7.02 12.21 5.45
CA VAL A 3 6.15 11.60 6.45
C VAL A 3 6.80 10.29 6.86
N CYS A 4 7.24 10.18 8.11
CA CYS A 4 7.75 8.93 8.67
C CYS A 4 6.62 8.23 9.42
N LEU A 5 6.19 7.09 8.87
CA LEU A 5 5.18 6.23 9.47
C LEU A 5 5.88 4.99 10.00
N SER A 6 5.76 4.77 11.31
CA SER A 6 6.26 3.56 11.96
C SER A 6 5.11 2.84 12.64
N GLY A 7 5.10 1.51 12.60
CA GLY A 7 4.01 0.76 13.19
C GLY A 7 4.42 -0.59 13.74
N LEU A 8 3.65 -1.06 14.71
CA LEU A 8 3.76 -2.40 15.26
C LEU A 8 2.63 -3.25 14.66
N SER A 9 2.96 -4.42 14.13
CA SER A 9 1.95 -5.37 13.69
C SER A 9 1.72 -6.44 14.74
N GLU A 10 0.45 -6.72 15.03
CA GLU A 10 0.03 -7.80 15.93
C GLU A 10 -0.07 -9.14 15.18
N SER A 11 -0.45 -9.11 13.91
CA SER A 11 -0.48 -10.29 13.05
C SER A 11 -0.29 -9.91 11.59
N GLY A 12 0.45 -10.75 10.87
CA GLY A 12 0.81 -10.51 9.48
C GLY A 12 0.87 -11.80 8.67
N MET A 13 0.54 -11.70 7.40
CA MET A 13 0.64 -12.76 6.42
C MET A 13 1.43 -12.26 5.21
N ILE A 14 2.39 -13.07 4.76
CA ILE A 14 3.12 -12.80 3.54
C ILE A 14 2.37 -13.40 2.35
N MET A 15 2.10 -12.54 1.38
CA MET A 15 1.42 -12.84 0.14
C MET A 15 2.43 -12.84 -1.02
N MET A 16 2.14 -13.67 -2.02
CA MET A 16 2.91 -13.72 -3.26
C MET A 16 2.92 -12.35 -3.96
N PRO A 17 4.03 -12.03 -4.67
CA PRO A 17 4.07 -10.86 -5.53
C PRO A 17 2.98 -10.96 -6.59
N LEU A 18 2.42 -9.82 -6.98
CA LEU A 18 1.58 -9.79 -8.18
C LEU A 18 2.47 -9.89 -9.40
N GLN A 19 2.20 -10.85 -10.27
CA GLN A 19 2.80 -10.88 -11.59
C GLN A 19 2.34 -9.65 -12.38
N LYS A 20 3.16 -8.61 -12.36
CA LYS A 20 3.02 -7.44 -13.22
C LYS A 20 4.02 -7.56 -14.35
N ASP A 21 3.54 -7.80 -15.56
CA ASP A 21 4.36 -7.66 -16.76
C ASP A 21 4.99 -6.26 -16.80
N GLU A 22 6.24 -6.15 -17.26
CA GLU A 22 6.91 -4.84 -17.39
C GLU A 22 6.12 -3.84 -18.24
N ILE A 23 5.35 -4.36 -19.20
CA ILE A 23 4.44 -3.60 -20.06
C ILE A 23 3.32 -2.96 -19.22
N SER A 24 2.80 -3.70 -18.25
CA SER A 24 1.74 -3.25 -17.34
C SER A 24 2.27 -2.19 -16.36
N LYS A 25 3.51 -2.36 -15.83
CA LYS A 25 4.17 -1.33 -15.00
C LYS A 25 4.38 -0.01 -15.77
N LYS A 26 4.85 -0.08 -17.03
CA LYS A 26 5.02 1.11 -17.89
C LYS A 26 3.68 1.77 -18.24
N LYS A 27 2.62 0.99 -18.43
CA LYS A 27 1.26 1.51 -18.66
C LYS A 27 0.70 2.21 -17.43
N MET A 28 0.86 1.65 -16.23
CA MET A 28 0.46 2.29 -14.98
C MET A 28 1.15 3.65 -14.78
N SER A 29 2.48 3.69 -14.90
CA SER A 29 3.24 4.96 -14.76
C SER A 29 2.83 6.02 -15.78
N ARG A 30 2.43 5.62 -17.01
CA ARG A 30 1.89 6.55 -18.01
C ARG A 30 0.45 6.98 -17.70
N GLY A 31 -0.35 6.10 -17.10
CA GLY A 31 -1.70 6.38 -16.63
C GLY A 31 -1.69 7.42 -15.51
N ASP A 32 -0.82 7.24 -14.51
CA ASP A 32 -0.69 8.16 -13.37
C ASP A 32 -0.35 9.57 -13.86
N LYS A 33 0.67 9.70 -14.73
CA LYS A 33 1.04 11.00 -15.32
C LYS A 33 -0.06 11.65 -16.16
N LYS A 34 -0.93 10.86 -16.79
CA LYS A 34 -2.08 11.40 -17.54
C LYS A 34 -3.17 11.87 -16.59
N ARG A 35 -3.44 11.09 -15.53
CA ARG A 35 -4.42 11.43 -14.50
C ARG A 35 -4.00 12.70 -13.76
N ASP A 36 -2.74 12.84 -13.40
CA ASP A 36 -2.20 14.05 -12.77
C ASP A 36 -2.42 15.30 -13.63
N LYS A 37 -2.11 15.22 -14.92
CA LYS A 37 -2.34 16.32 -15.87
C LYS A 37 -3.82 16.68 -16.02
N LEU A 38 -4.71 15.68 -16.04
CA LEU A 38 -6.15 15.90 -16.12
C LEU A 38 -6.69 16.52 -14.83
N ILE A 39 -6.17 16.13 -13.66
CA ILE A 39 -6.51 16.74 -12.36
C ILE A 39 -6.05 18.20 -12.32
N GLU A 40 -4.85 18.50 -12.80
CA GLU A 40 -4.34 19.87 -12.89
C GLU A 40 -5.20 20.75 -13.82
N ALA A 41 -5.58 20.22 -14.99
CA ALA A 41 -6.44 20.91 -15.94
C ALA A 41 -7.87 21.12 -15.40
N ALA A 42 -8.44 20.13 -14.72
CA ALA A 42 -9.75 20.23 -14.08
C ALA A 42 -9.74 21.27 -12.94
N ARG A 43 -8.64 21.35 -12.15
CA ARG A 43 -8.47 22.40 -11.13
C ARG A 43 -8.43 23.81 -11.71
N GLN A 44 -8.03 23.96 -12.97
CA GLN A 44 -8.02 25.25 -13.69
C GLN A 44 -9.39 25.60 -14.31
N GLY A 45 -10.42 24.77 -14.11
CA GLY A 45 -11.78 25.01 -14.59
C GLY A 45 -12.05 24.52 -16.01
N ASN A 46 -11.22 23.62 -16.55
CA ASN A 46 -11.46 23.01 -17.86
C ASN A 46 -12.54 21.92 -17.78
N GLU A 47 -13.72 22.21 -18.34
CA GLU A 47 -14.90 21.33 -18.36
C GLU A 47 -14.66 20.02 -19.14
N GLU A 48 -13.93 20.06 -20.26
CA GLU A 48 -13.61 18.86 -21.05
C GLU A 48 -12.71 17.86 -20.28
N ALA A 49 -11.81 18.38 -19.44
CA ALA A 49 -10.95 17.56 -18.59
C ALA A 49 -11.77 16.88 -17.47
N LEU A 50 -12.80 17.55 -16.94
CA LEU A 50 -13.71 17.01 -15.94
C LEU A 50 -14.60 15.90 -16.53
N GLU A 51 -15.16 16.12 -17.71
CA GLU A 51 -15.95 15.10 -18.42
C GLU A 51 -15.10 13.87 -18.74
N THR A 52 -13.87 14.05 -19.20
CA THR A 52 -12.95 12.93 -19.47
C THR A 52 -12.66 12.14 -18.20
N LEU A 53 -12.40 12.83 -17.08
CA LEU A 53 -12.12 12.19 -15.80
C LEU A 53 -13.33 11.40 -15.27
N THR A 54 -14.54 11.94 -15.42
CA THR A 54 -15.77 11.26 -14.97
C THR A 54 -16.13 10.05 -15.83
N LEU A 55 -15.93 10.11 -17.16
CA LEU A 55 -16.12 8.97 -18.05
C LEU A 55 -15.11 7.85 -17.73
N ASP A 56 -13.84 8.19 -17.54
CA ASP A 56 -12.80 7.23 -17.13
C ASP A 56 -13.12 6.57 -15.78
N ASP A 57 -13.64 7.33 -14.80
CA ASP A 57 -14.01 6.80 -13.49
C ASP A 57 -15.22 5.84 -13.56
N ILE A 58 -16.21 6.10 -14.44
CA ILE A 58 -17.35 5.19 -14.69
C ILE A 58 -16.86 3.87 -15.29
N ASP A 59 -15.99 3.93 -16.30
CA ASP A 59 -15.43 2.74 -16.95
C ASP A 59 -14.52 1.95 -16.02
N MET A 60 -13.74 2.64 -15.19
CA MET A 60 -12.92 2.02 -14.15
C MET A 60 -13.81 1.30 -13.13
N TYR A 61 -14.88 1.92 -12.64
CA TYR A 61 -15.81 1.30 -11.69
C TYR A 61 -16.49 0.05 -12.27
N SER A 62 -16.95 0.12 -13.53
CA SER A 62 -17.55 -1.02 -14.24
C SER A 62 -16.57 -2.18 -14.40
N THR A 63 -15.31 -1.86 -14.75
CA THR A 63 -14.24 -2.85 -14.89
C THR A 63 -13.89 -3.51 -13.55
N ILE A 64 -13.78 -2.71 -12.47
CA ILE A 64 -13.52 -3.21 -11.11
C ILE A 64 -14.66 -4.12 -10.65
N SER A 65 -15.91 -3.68 -10.79
CA SER A 65 -17.10 -4.48 -10.43
C SER A 65 -17.14 -5.83 -11.14
N ARG A 66 -16.77 -5.87 -12.43
CA ARG A 66 -16.69 -7.13 -13.21
C ARG A 66 -15.51 -8.01 -12.78
N LYS A 67 -14.37 -7.42 -12.43
CA LYS A 67 -13.19 -8.16 -11.95
C LYS A 67 -13.41 -8.73 -10.55
N ILE A 68 -14.03 -8.00 -9.62
CA ILE A 68 -14.31 -8.49 -8.26
C ILE A 68 -15.13 -9.78 -8.28
N LYS A 69 -16.05 -9.94 -9.25
CA LYS A 69 -16.84 -11.17 -9.40
C LYS A 69 -16.06 -12.35 -9.99
N LYS A 70 -14.93 -12.12 -10.66
CA LYS A 70 -14.16 -13.14 -11.40
C LYS A 70 -12.79 -13.44 -10.83
N SER A 71 -12.17 -12.51 -10.10
CA SER A 71 -10.84 -12.62 -9.54
C SER A 71 -10.84 -12.26 -8.06
N ASP A 72 -9.99 -12.92 -7.28
CA ASP A 72 -9.76 -12.56 -5.88
C ASP A 72 -9.42 -11.08 -5.74
N VAL A 73 -9.99 -10.44 -4.72
CA VAL A 73 -9.79 -9.01 -4.44
C VAL A 73 -8.30 -8.68 -4.33
N TYR A 74 -7.49 -9.58 -3.75
CA TYR A 74 -6.03 -9.44 -3.59
C TYR A 74 -5.22 -9.51 -4.89
N THR A 75 -5.85 -9.90 -6.00
CA THR A 75 -5.26 -9.85 -7.35
C THR A 75 -5.61 -8.55 -8.07
N ILE A 76 -6.67 -7.85 -7.62
CA ILE A 76 -7.13 -6.59 -8.18
C ILE A 76 -6.44 -5.41 -7.50
N VAL A 77 -6.22 -5.49 -6.19
CA VAL A 77 -5.57 -4.44 -5.39
C VAL A 77 -4.09 -4.73 -5.18
N ASP A 78 -3.25 -3.75 -5.52
CA ASP A 78 -1.81 -3.84 -5.35
C ASP A 78 -1.40 -3.60 -3.91
N THR A 79 -1.74 -2.42 -3.42
CA THR A 79 -1.48 -1.98 -2.05
C THR A 79 -2.68 -1.19 -1.54
N TYR A 80 -3.06 -1.38 -0.28
CA TYR A 80 -4.12 -0.61 0.34
C TYR A 80 -3.73 -0.24 1.77
N PHE A 81 -4.31 0.87 2.21
CA PHE A 81 -4.21 1.36 3.56
C PHE A 81 -5.61 1.78 4.02
N MET A 82 -6.19 1.04 4.96
CA MET A 82 -7.57 1.27 5.41
C MET A 82 -7.69 1.20 6.93
N PRO A 83 -8.48 2.09 7.56
CA PRO A 83 -8.74 2.01 8.99
C PRO A 83 -9.44 0.70 9.31
N TYR A 84 -9.04 0.08 10.42
CA TYR A 84 -9.57 -1.21 10.86
C TYR A 84 -9.94 -1.11 12.35
N GLY A 85 -11.21 -1.29 12.69
CA GLY A 85 -11.67 -1.28 14.08
C GLY A 85 -12.29 0.04 14.54
N VAL A 86 -12.49 0.14 15.86
CA VAL A 86 -13.12 1.28 16.54
C VAL A 86 -12.09 2.33 16.98
N GLU A 87 -10.83 1.92 17.11
CA GLU A 87 -9.71 2.76 17.55
C GLU A 87 -9.05 3.45 16.35
N THR A 88 -8.63 4.70 16.54
CA THR A 88 -8.10 5.56 15.47
C THR A 88 -6.74 5.11 14.93
N ASP A 89 -6.05 4.26 15.68
CA ASP A 89 -4.63 3.96 15.44
C ASP A 89 -4.43 2.58 14.80
N GLN A 90 -5.53 1.83 14.57
CA GLN A 90 -5.52 0.51 13.96
C GLN A 90 -5.82 0.60 12.46
N TYR A 91 -4.93 0.03 11.66
CA TYR A 91 -5.05 0.01 10.21
C TYR A 91 -4.76 -1.37 9.64
N SER A 92 -5.46 -1.74 8.58
CA SER A 92 -5.08 -2.86 7.73
C SER A 92 -4.22 -2.35 6.58
N VAL A 93 -3.00 -2.87 6.49
CA VAL A 93 -2.04 -2.56 5.43
C VAL A 93 -1.87 -3.78 4.54
N LEU A 94 -1.95 -3.55 3.23
CA LEU A 94 -1.39 -4.45 2.21
C LEU A 94 -0.34 -3.65 1.44
N ALA A 95 0.92 -4.06 1.50
CA ALA A 95 2.02 -3.30 0.89
C ALA A 95 3.15 -4.21 0.43
N GLU A 96 3.97 -3.73 -0.52
CA GLU A 96 5.14 -4.47 -1.00
C GLU A 96 6.32 -4.30 -0.03
N ILE A 97 7.03 -5.38 0.28
CA ILE A 97 8.21 -5.35 1.15
C ILE A 97 9.40 -4.82 0.34
N ALA A 98 9.88 -3.63 0.68
CA ALA A 98 11.04 -3.01 0.05
C ALA A 98 12.36 -3.43 0.72
N SER A 99 12.38 -3.58 2.04
CA SER A 99 13.53 -4.11 2.78
C SER A 99 13.10 -4.92 3.99
N LEU A 100 13.91 -5.91 4.36
CA LEU A 100 13.70 -6.78 5.51
C LEU A 100 14.97 -6.82 6.36
N LYS A 101 14.80 -6.72 7.68
CA LYS A 101 15.86 -6.87 8.68
C LYS A 101 15.35 -7.73 9.83
N GLU A 102 16.09 -8.77 10.18
CA GLU A 102 15.82 -9.57 11.38
C GLU A 102 16.61 -8.96 12.55
N VAL A 103 15.90 -8.65 13.64
CA VAL A 103 16.47 -8.04 14.84
C VAL A 103 16.01 -8.86 16.04
N THR A 104 16.94 -9.22 16.92
CA THR A 104 16.58 -9.84 18.20
C THR A 104 16.33 -8.74 19.22
N ASN A 105 15.14 -8.73 19.83
CA ASN A 105 14.83 -7.81 20.90
C ASN A 105 15.68 -8.16 22.12
N THR A 106 16.52 -7.22 22.57
CA THR A 106 17.42 -7.43 23.73
C THR A 106 16.68 -7.51 25.06
N VAL A 107 15.44 -7.02 25.13
CA VAL A 107 14.62 -7.01 26.36
C VAL A 107 13.82 -8.30 26.50
N SER A 108 13.13 -8.74 25.44
CA SER A 108 12.33 -9.98 25.47
C SER A 108 13.09 -11.22 25.01
N GLY A 109 14.24 -11.07 24.35
CA GLY A 109 14.99 -12.16 23.72
C GLY A 109 14.36 -12.71 22.45
N GLU A 110 13.28 -12.10 21.95
CA GLU A 110 12.51 -12.61 20.81
C GLU A 110 13.03 -12.08 19.47
N ALA A 111 12.91 -12.90 18.42
CA ALA A 111 13.23 -12.49 17.06
C ALA A 111 12.07 -11.68 16.46
N VAL A 112 12.38 -10.46 16.04
CA VAL A 112 11.45 -9.50 15.44
C VAL A 112 11.91 -9.20 14.02
N TYR A 113 10.98 -9.17 13.08
CA TYR A 113 11.21 -8.68 11.74
C TYR A 113 10.87 -7.19 11.67
N GLN A 114 11.86 -6.40 11.28
CA GLN A 114 11.69 -5.01 10.89
C GLN A 114 11.65 -4.94 9.36
N MET A 115 10.56 -4.43 8.81
CA MET A 115 10.30 -4.36 7.38
C MET A 115 9.99 -2.94 6.96
N LEU A 116 10.56 -2.50 5.85
CA LEU A 116 10.12 -1.29 5.17
C LEU A 116 9.10 -1.70 4.12
N LEU A 117 7.86 -1.28 4.31
CA LEU A 117 6.79 -1.49 3.36
C LEU A 117 6.62 -0.27 2.47
N MET A 118 6.38 -0.51 1.17
CA MET A 118 6.05 0.52 0.20
C MET A 118 4.57 0.43 -0.11
N CYS A 119 3.79 1.40 0.36
CA CYS A 119 2.35 1.49 0.12
C CYS A 119 2.05 2.73 -0.73
N ASN A 120 1.67 2.56 -2.00
CA ASN A 120 1.35 3.67 -2.92
C ASN A 120 2.43 4.80 -2.97
N GLY A 121 3.72 4.45 -2.86
CA GLY A 121 4.82 5.41 -2.84
C GLY A 121 5.13 6.03 -1.47
N ILE A 122 4.40 5.62 -0.42
CA ILE A 122 4.66 6.01 0.96
C ILE A 122 5.46 4.90 1.64
N PRO A 123 6.69 5.17 2.11
CA PRO A 123 7.46 4.24 2.92
C PRO A 123 6.85 4.15 4.33
N ILE A 124 6.64 2.92 4.81
CA ILE A 124 6.10 2.63 6.14
C ILE A 124 6.99 1.59 6.80
N ASP A 125 7.60 1.93 7.94
CA ASP A 125 8.39 1.00 8.73
C ASP A 125 7.51 0.20 9.67
N ILE A 126 7.51 -1.13 9.55
CA ILE A 126 6.72 -2.03 10.40
C ILE A 126 7.59 -3.06 11.09
N CYS A 127 7.32 -3.26 12.38
CA CYS A 127 7.91 -4.31 13.18
C CYS A 127 6.86 -5.38 13.51
N ILE A 128 7.21 -6.66 13.34
CA ILE A 128 6.36 -7.80 13.71
C ILE A 128 7.18 -8.91 14.34
N ASN A 129 6.63 -9.62 15.32
CA ASN A 129 7.28 -10.80 15.89
C ASN A 129 7.36 -11.91 14.84
N LYS A 130 8.48 -12.66 14.82
CA LYS A 130 8.65 -13.81 13.92
C LYS A 130 7.59 -14.90 14.16
N LYS A 131 7.09 -15.03 15.39
CA LYS A 131 6.06 -16.01 15.76
C LYS A 131 4.67 -15.66 15.21
N ASP A 132 4.39 -14.37 15.06
CA ASP A 132 3.08 -13.85 14.66
C ASP A 132 2.98 -13.59 13.14
N LEU A 133 4.09 -13.83 12.43
CA LEU A 133 4.16 -13.72 10.98
C LEU A 133 3.91 -15.08 10.32
N PHE A 134 2.87 -15.14 9.49
CA PHE A 134 2.58 -16.31 8.67
C PHE A 134 3.24 -16.21 7.30
N GLY A 135 4.12 -17.17 7.00
CA GLY A 135 4.88 -17.22 5.75
C GLY A 135 6.27 -16.60 5.86
N GLU A 136 7.03 -16.67 4.77
CA GLU A 136 8.42 -16.17 4.73
C GLU A 136 8.46 -14.76 4.13
N PRO A 137 8.93 -13.75 4.89
CA PRO A 137 9.10 -12.40 4.38
C PRO A 137 10.30 -12.35 3.44
N GLU A 138 10.12 -11.73 2.28
CA GLU A 138 11.17 -11.54 1.28
C GLU A 138 10.90 -10.24 0.52
N VAL A 139 11.96 -9.57 0.09
CA VAL A 139 11.85 -8.34 -0.71
C VAL A 139 11.07 -8.62 -2.00
N GLY A 140 10.12 -7.76 -2.33
CA GLY A 140 9.21 -7.91 -3.46
C GLY A 140 7.95 -8.73 -3.17
N ARG A 141 7.87 -9.45 -2.04
CA ARG A 141 6.60 -10.05 -1.58
C ARG A 141 5.71 -8.98 -0.97
N ARG A 142 4.43 -9.32 -0.77
CA ARG A 142 3.47 -8.40 -0.17
C ARG A 142 3.21 -8.77 1.28
N PHE A 143 3.24 -7.80 2.17
CA PHE A 143 2.81 -7.95 3.54
C PHE A 143 1.35 -7.55 3.67
N LYS A 144 0.54 -8.41 4.28
CA LYS A 144 -0.82 -8.10 4.70
C LYS A 144 -0.90 -8.24 6.22
N GLY A 145 -1.25 -7.20 6.94
CA GLY A 145 -1.38 -7.28 8.39
C GLY A 145 -2.21 -6.16 8.98
N SER A 146 -2.64 -6.40 10.21
CA SER A 146 -3.18 -5.34 11.05
C SER A 146 -2.00 -4.67 11.75
N VAL A 147 -1.90 -3.36 11.62
CA VAL A 147 -0.81 -2.56 12.16
C VAL A 147 -1.36 -1.41 12.97
N TRP A 148 -0.69 -1.17 14.09
CA TRP A 148 -0.82 0.02 14.88
C TRP A 148 0.14 1.04 14.33
N LEU A 149 -0.38 2.13 13.78
CA LEU A 149 0.43 3.12 13.08
C LEU A 149 0.61 4.37 13.91
N GLN A 150 1.87 4.74 14.09
CA GLN A 150 2.28 5.98 14.69
C GLN A 150 3.06 6.79 13.66
N GLY A 151 2.51 7.93 13.27
CA GLY A 151 3.17 8.85 12.35
C GLY A 151 3.72 10.05 13.11
N TRP A 152 4.89 10.54 12.68
CA TRP A 152 5.33 11.88 13.05
C TRP A 152 5.52 12.73 11.78
N LEU A 153 4.91 13.91 11.79
CA LEU A 153 5.05 14.91 10.73
C LEU A 153 6.26 15.76 11.04
N ASP A 154 7.35 15.54 10.30
CA ASP A 154 8.54 16.36 10.44
C ASP A 154 8.34 17.66 9.65
N TRP A 155 7.97 18.73 10.36
CA TRP A 155 7.66 20.05 9.76
C TRP A 155 8.91 20.84 9.35
N LEU A 156 10.12 20.28 9.52
CA LEU A 156 11.38 20.94 9.23
C LEU A 156 11.93 20.54 7.85
N SER A 157 11.57 21.29 6.82
CA SER A 157 12.39 21.54 5.61
C SER A 157 11.94 22.81 4.92
#